data_AF-A0A963S6H5-F1
#
_entry.id   AF-A0A963S6H5-F1
#
_cell.length_a   1.000
_cell.length_b   1.000
_cell.length_c   1.000
_cell.angle_alpha   90.00
_cell.angle_beta   90.00
_cell.angle_gamma   90.00
#
_symmetry.space_group_name_H-M   'P 1'
#
loop_
_entity.id
_entity.type
_entity.pdbx_description
1 polymer ?
#
loop_
_entity_poly.entity_id
_entity_poly.type
_entity_poly.pdbx_seq_one_letter_code
_entity_poly.pdbx_strand_id
1 'polypeptide(L)'
;MLDENSVAALSEGPGAAKQPLDGSNTSSEPSGPVQPEHSDMEFPAWIWAVMFAGYGVFFVCMILATGNDLHALFAIIVSIGYTLIYFAAASILVGLKPARRRSDFARGVATLQTYTGPMSMKAVFGQVLVIPICLALFGFAVVIIRAIVF
;
A
#
# COMPACT_ATOMS: atom_id res chain seq x y z
N MET A 1 50.78 -35.79 -22.73
CA MET A 1 49.36 -36.15 -22.81
C MET A 1 48.89 -36.38 -21.39
N LEU A 2 48.19 -35.42 -20.82
CA LEU A 2 47.52 -35.59 -19.53
C LEU A 2 46.03 -35.42 -19.81
N ASP A 3 45.31 -36.47 -19.46
CA ASP A 3 43.95 -36.74 -19.89
C ASP A 3 42.94 -35.91 -19.10
N GLU A 4 41.79 -35.74 -19.73
CA GLU A 4 40.61 -35.07 -19.18
C GLU A 4 39.99 -35.88 -18.01
N ASN A 5 40.62 -37.00 -17.62
CA ASN A 5 40.19 -37.89 -16.55
C ASN A 5 40.71 -37.46 -15.17
N SER A 6 41.75 -36.62 -15.10
CA SER A 6 42.24 -36.08 -13.82
C SER A 6 41.31 -35.01 -13.21
N VAL A 7 40.42 -34.39 -14.01
CA VAL A 7 39.47 -33.37 -13.52
C VAL A 7 38.20 -34.00 -12.95
N ALA A 8 37.80 -35.18 -13.43
CA ALA A 8 36.64 -35.91 -12.90
C ALA A 8 36.91 -36.63 -11.55
N ALA A 9 38.17 -36.90 -11.20
CA ALA A 9 38.55 -37.56 -9.94
C ALA A 9 38.32 -36.69 -8.68
N LEU A 10 38.05 -35.39 -8.83
CA LEU A 10 37.66 -34.48 -7.74
C LEU A 10 36.14 -34.28 -7.64
N SER A 11 35.35 -34.80 -8.58
CA SER A 11 33.93 -34.46 -8.70
C SER A 11 32.96 -35.52 -8.17
N GLU A 12 33.22 -36.84 -8.23
CA GLU A 12 32.21 -37.82 -7.78
C GLU A 12 32.76 -39.16 -7.27
N GLY A 13 32.29 -39.56 -6.08
CA GLY A 13 32.15 -40.97 -5.68
C GLY A 13 32.62 -41.33 -4.25
N PRO A 14 32.09 -42.41 -3.64
CA PRO A 14 30.85 -42.40 -2.88
C PRO A 14 31.02 -42.94 -1.44
N GLY A 15 30.12 -42.53 -0.56
CA GLY A 15 30.31 -42.59 0.89
C GLY A 15 30.32 -43.95 1.58
N ALA A 16 30.88 -43.94 2.79
CA ALA A 16 30.52 -44.83 3.89
C ALA A 16 31.13 -44.32 5.21
N ALA A 17 30.59 -43.22 5.75
CA ALA A 17 30.73 -42.93 7.17
C ALA A 17 29.43 -42.28 7.65
N LYS A 18 28.59 -43.07 8.32
CA LYS A 18 27.44 -42.59 9.07
C LYS A 18 27.96 -41.68 10.18
N GLN A 19 27.91 -40.38 9.97
CA GLN A 19 28.25 -39.39 11.00
C GLN A 19 27.04 -39.22 11.92
N PRO A 20 27.17 -39.40 13.24
CA PRO A 20 26.08 -39.15 14.18
C PRO A 20 25.67 -37.68 14.06
N LEU A 21 24.35 -37.46 14.11
CA LEU A 21 23.71 -36.16 14.25
C LEU A 21 24.16 -35.53 15.57
N ASP A 22 25.22 -34.73 15.56
CA ASP A 22 25.58 -33.84 16.68
C ASP A 22 25.08 -32.43 16.40
N GLY A 23 23.98 -32.10 17.06
CA GLY A 23 23.21 -30.88 16.88
C GLY A 23 23.75 -29.74 17.74
N SER A 24 24.84 -29.10 17.32
CA SER A 24 25.35 -27.92 18.04
C SER A 24 25.84 -26.77 17.16
N ASN A 25 25.31 -26.65 15.94
CA ASN A 25 25.43 -25.39 15.18
C ASN A 25 24.27 -24.46 15.55
N THR A 26 24.19 -24.10 16.83
CA THR A 26 23.41 -22.95 17.29
C THR A 26 24.15 -21.69 16.87
N SER A 27 24.10 -21.38 15.58
CA SER A 27 24.14 -20.00 15.12
C SER A 27 22.82 -19.36 15.56
N SER A 28 22.70 -19.08 16.85
CA SER A 28 21.71 -18.13 17.34
C SER A 28 22.13 -16.74 16.86
N GLU A 29 21.97 -16.49 15.54
CA GLU A 29 21.58 -15.16 15.10
C GLU A 29 20.34 -14.82 15.92
N PRO A 30 20.32 -13.68 16.63
CA PRO A 30 19.11 -13.28 17.33
C PRO A 30 18.04 -13.23 16.25
N SER A 31 17.00 -14.05 16.40
CA SER A 31 15.77 -13.90 15.66
C SER A 31 15.28 -12.50 16.00
N GLY A 32 15.76 -11.52 15.22
CA GLY A 32 15.27 -10.16 15.26
C GLY A 32 13.75 -10.28 15.13
N PRO A 33 12.98 -9.45 15.86
CA PRO A 33 11.54 -9.58 15.94
C PRO A 33 11.00 -9.78 14.53
N VAL A 34 10.51 -11.00 14.27
CA VAL A 34 9.94 -11.39 13.00
C VAL A 34 8.86 -10.36 12.75
N GLN A 35 9.09 -9.47 11.77
CA GLN A 35 8.12 -8.49 11.33
C GLN A 35 6.83 -9.29 11.10
N PRO A 36 5.76 -9.08 11.91
CA PRO A 36 4.56 -9.86 11.75
C PRO A 36 4.14 -9.66 10.31
N GLU A 37 4.07 -10.77 9.57
CA GLU A 37 3.75 -10.85 8.15
C GLU A 37 2.79 -9.72 7.81
N HIS A 38 3.18 -8.87 6.84
CA HIS A 38 2.36 -7.81 6.25
C HIS A 38 0.90 -8.19 6.37
N SER A 39 0.26 -7.77 7.47
CA SER A 39 -1.14 -8.05 7.69
C SER A 39 -1.77 -7.15 6.69
N ASP A 40 -2.10 -7.73 5.54
CA ASP A 40 -2.71 -7.08 4.40
C ASP A 40 -3.65 -6.02 4.95
N MET A 41 -3.19 -4.77 4.87
CA MET A 41 -3.90 -3.59 5.35
C MET A 41 -5.04 -3.37 4.36
N GLU A 42 -6.00 -4.29 4.38
CA GLU A 42 -7.27 -4.18 3.71
C GLU A 42 -8.01 -3.04 4.40
N PHE A 43 -7.75 -1.82 3.92
CA PHE A 43 -8.54 -0.67 4.30
C PHE A 43 -10.01 -0.98 3.96
N PRO A 44 -10.93 -0.87 4.94
CA PRO A 44 -12.35 -1.02 4.71
C PRO A 44 -12.82 -0.27 3.45
N ALA A 45 -13.64 -0.92 2.62
CA ALA A 45 -14.11 -0.36 1.34
C ALA A 45 -14.78 1.02 1.47
N TRP A 46 -15.38 1.33 2.63
CA TRP A 46 -15.96 2.64 2.89
C TRP A 46 -14.91 3.76 2.94
N ILE A 47 -13.69 3.49 3.38
CA ILE A 47 -12.60 4.49 3.43
C ILE A 47 -12.16 4.83 2.01
N TRP A 48 -12.04 3.81 1.16
CA TRP A 48 -11.80 4.00 -0.28
C TRP A 48 -12.89 4.89 -0.90
N ALA A 49 -14.15 4.65 -0.55
CA ALA A 49 -15.26 5.48 -1.02
C ALA A 49 -15.18 6.93 -0.52
N VAL A 50 -14.87 7.16 0.77
CA VAL A 50 -14.74 8.53 1.33
C VAL A 50 -13.54 9.26 0.71
N MET A 51 -12.41 8.56 0.54
CA MET A 51 -11.22 9.10 -0.10
C MET A 51 -11.53 9.54 -1.55
N PHE A 52 -12.14 8.64 -2.33
CA PHE A 52 -12.57 8.93 -3.70
C PHE A 52 -13.56 10.10 -3.76
N ALA A 53 -14.54 10.14 -2.85
CA ALA A 53 -15.49 11.23 -2.75
C ALA A 53 -14.82 12.58 -2.48
N GLY A 54 -13.80 12.62 -1.61
CA GLY A 54 -13.01 13.84 -1.35
C GLY A 54 -12.36 14.41 -2.60
N TYR A 55 -11.71 13.55 -3.41
CA TYR A 55 -11.16 13.96 -4.70
C TYR A 55 -12.26 14.40 -5.68
N GLY A 56 -13.38 13.69 -5.73
CA GLY A 56 -14.53 14.05 -6.56
C GLY A 56 -15.06 15.45 -6.23
N VAL A 57 -15.27 15.75 -4.95
CA VAL A 57 -15.69 17.09 -4.48
C VAL A 57 -14.68 18.15 -4.87
N PHE A 58 -13.39 17.89 -4.66
CA PHE A 58 -12.33 18.82 -5.06
C PHE A 58 -12.38 19.14 -6.55
N PHE A 59 -12.44 18.13 -7.43
CA PHE A 59 -12.47 18.35 -8.87
C PHE A 59 -13.74 19.06 -9.35
N VAL A 60 -14.91 18.70 -8.80
CA VAL A 60 -16.17 19.40 -9.09
C VAL A 60 -16.06 20.87 -8.70
N CYS A 61 -15.52 21.17 -7.51
CA CYS A 61 -15.30 22.54 -7.08
C CYS A 61 -14.31 23.28 -7.98
N MET A 62 -13.22 22.64 -8.42
CA MET A 62 -12.27 23.27 -9.36
C MET A 62 -12.93 23.58 -10.69
N ILE A 63 -13.71 22.68 -11.28
CA ILE A 63 -14.45 22.94 -12.53
C ILE A 63 -15.39 24.13 -12.35
N LEU A 64 -16.16 24.14 -11.25
CA LEU A 64 -17.06 25.24 -10.90
C LEU A 64 -16.32 26.55 -10.59
N ALA A 65 -15.06 26.51 -10.19
CA ALA A 65 -14.25 27.69 -9.89
C ALA A 65 -13.50 28.24 -11.12
N THR A 66 -13.15 27.38 -12.07
CA THR A 66 -12.35 27.74 -13.24
C THR A 66 -13.21 28.35 -14.36
N GLY A 67 -14.47 27.95 -14.50
CA GLY A 67 -15.33 28.46 -15.56
C GLY A 67 -14.86 27.97 -16.94
N ASN A 68 -14.75 28.88 -17.92
CA ASN A 68 -14.41 28.54 -19.31
C ASN A 68 -12.91 28.67 -19.64
N ASP A 69 -12.03 28.77 -18.65
CA ASP A 69 -10.59 28.73 -18.91
C ASP A 69 -10.20 27.31 -19.37
N LEU A 70 -9.95 27.19 -20.68
CA LEU A 70 -9.67 25.93 -21.34
C LEU A 70 -8.34 25.31 -20.89
N HIS A 71 -7.36 26.14 -20.50
CA HIS A 71 -6.05 25.65 -20.04
C HIS A 71 -6.17 25.01 -18.66
N ALA A 72 -6.89 25.66 -17.76
CA ALA A 72 -7.13 25.14 -16.42
C ALA A 72 -8.07 23.92 -16.46
N LEU A 73 -9.10 23.91 -17.30
CA LEU A 73 -9.93 22.71 -17.53
C LEU A 73 -9.11 21.54 -18.06
N PHE A 74 -8.20 21.76 -19.01
CA PHE A 74 -7.32 20.70 -19.51
C PHE A 74 -6.46 20.10 -18.40
N ALA A 75 -5.83 20.94 -17.57
CA ALA A 75 -5.04 20.48 -16.43
C ALA A 75 -5.87 19.68 -15.41
N ILE A 76 -7.12 20.11 -15.14
CA ILE A 76 -8.06 19.39 -14.26
C ILE A 76 -8.39 18.02 -14.85
N ILE A 77 -8.70 17.93 -16.15
CA ILE A 77 -9.05 16.66 -16.81
C ILE A 77 -7.88 15.67 -16.74
N VAL A 78 -6.65 16.12 -17.00
CA VAL A 78 -5.46 15.27 -16.87
C VAL A 78 -5.30 14.77 -15.43
N SER A 79 -5.53 15.64 -14.45
CA SER A 79 -5.45 15.31 -13.02
C SER A 79 -6.52 14.30 -12.59
N ILE A 80 -7.74 14.43 -13.12
CA ILE A 80 -8.83 13.46 -12.94
C ILE A 80 -8.40 12.10 -13.51
N GLY A 81 -7.87 12.08 -14.74
CA GLY A 81 -7.38 10.86 -15.38
C GLY A 81 -6.33 10.14 -14.53
N TYR A 82 -5.34 10.89 -14.02
CA TYR A 82 -4.32 10.33 -13.13
C TYR A 82 -4.91 9.76 -11.84
N THR A 83 -5.85 10.48 -11.23
CA THR A 83 -6.56 10.01 -10.04
C THR A 83 -7.31 8.72 -10.32
N LEU A 84 -8.05 8.64 -11.43
CA LEU A 84 -8.77 7.44 -11.83
C LEU A 84 -7.83 6.25 -12.04
N ILE A 85 -6.66 6.46 -12.67
CA ILE A 85 -5.65 5.41 -12.84
C ILE A 85 -5.18 4.88 -11.48
N TYR A 86 -4.89 5.76 -10.52
CA TYR A 86 -4.49 5.37 -9.17
C TYR A 86 -5.55 4.49 -8.49
N PHE A 87 -6.82 4.94 -8.50
CA PHE A 87 -7.92 4.20 -7.87
C PHE A 87 -8.24 2.90 -8.61
N ALA A 88 -8.16 2.88 -9.95
CA ALA A 88 -8.41 1.69 -10.76
C ALA A 88 -7.33 0.63 -10.54
N ALA A 89 -6.06 1.01 -10.59
CA ALA A 89 -4.94 0.10 -10.36
C ALA A 89 -5.03 -0.53 -8.97
N ALA A 90 -5.32 0.27 -7.95
CA ALA A 90 -5.50 -0.25 -6.60
C ALA A 90 -6.72 -1.17 -6.47
N SER A 91 -7.85 -0.83 -7.10
CA SER A 91 -9.05 -1.68 -7.09
C SER A 91 -8.82 -3.03 -7.77
N ILE A 92 -8.10 -3.04 -8.90
CA ILE A 92 -7.70 -4.26 -9.60
C ILE A 92 -6.80 -5.11 -8.71
N LEU A 93 -5.76 -4.51 -8.11
CA LEU A 93 -4.83 -5.24 -7.25
C LEU A 93 -5.52 -5.84 -6.02
N VAL A 94 -6.49 -5.15 -5.43
CA VAL A 94 -7.33 -5.68 -4.34
C VAL A 94 -8.20 -6.84 -4.84
N GLY A 95 -8.81 -6.73 -6.01
CA GLY A 95 -9.65 -7.78 -6.60
C GLY A 95 -8.89 -9.05 -7.00
N LEU A 96 -7.57 -8.95 -7.25
CA LEU A 96 -6.70 -10.07 -7.58
C LEU A 96 -6.23 -10.89 -6.38
N LYS A 97 -6.43 -10.41 -5.14
CA LYS A 97 -6.03 -11.15 -3.95
C LYS A 97 -6.93 -12.38 -3.76
N PRO A 98 -6.38 -13.60 -3.61
CA PRO A 98 -7.16 -14.78 -3.23
C PRO A 98 -7.93 -14.48 -1.95
N ALA A 99 -9.10 -15.10 -1.75
CA ALA A 99 -9.94 -14.95 -0.55
C ALA A 99 -9.25 -15.52 0.71
N ARG A 100 -8.09 -15.00 1.10
CA ARG A 100 -7.56 -15.12 2.45
C ARG A 100 -8.47 -14.28 3.33
N ARG A 101 -8.84 -14.85 4.48
CA ARG A 101 -9.76 -14.25 5.44
C ARG A 101 -9.47 -12.76 5.59
N ARG A 102 -10.52 -11.98 5.34
CA ARG A 102 -10.64 -10.55 5.65
C ARG A 102 -9.93 -10.26 6.97
N SER A 103 -8.94 -9.38 6.94
CA SER A 103 -8.06 -9.08 8.08
C SER A 103 -8.87 -8.81 9.36
N ASP A 104 -8.44 -9.33 10.53
CA ASP A 104 -9.05 -9.05 11.84
C ASP A 104 -9.05 -7.54 12.18
N PHE A 105 -8.24 -6.76 11.46
CA PHE A 105 -8.28 -5.29 11.39
C PHE A 105 -9.59 -4.79 10.78
N ALA A 106 -10.00 -5.30 9.61
CA ALA A 106 -11.26 -4.92 8.94
C ALA A 106 -12.52 -5.37 9.73
N ARG A 107 -12.37 -6.29 10.69
CA ARG A 107 -13.41 -6.73 11.63
C ARG A 107 -13.53 -5.87 12.89
N GLY A 108 -12.60 -4.93 13.14
CA GLY A 108 -12.61 -4.08 14.34
C GLY A 108 -12.28 -4.83 15.64
N VAL A 109 -11.67 -6.01 15.55
CA VAL A 109 -11.40 -6.90 16.70
C VAL A 109 -9.98 -6.73 17.26
N ALA A 110 -9.05 -6.12 16.49
CA ALA A 110 -7.66 -5.94 16.93
C ALA A 110 -7.08 -4.54 16.65
N THR A 111 -6.30 -4.03 17.60
CA THR A 111 -5.46 -2.83 17.48
C THR A 111 -4.27 -3.08 16.55
N LEU A 112 -3.92 -2.09 15.72
CA LEU A 112 -2.80 -2.19 14.79
C LEU A 112 -1.49 -2.14 15.59
N GLN A 113 -0.79 -3.27 15.69
CA GLN A 113 0.51 -3.34 16.36
C GLN A 113 1.58 -2.72 15.44
N THR A 114 2.03 -1.51 15.75
CA THR A 114 3.15 -0.86 15.07
C THR A 114 4.44 -1.04 15.88
N TYR A 115 5.61 -0.85 15.26
CA TYR A 115 6.92 -0.97 15.92
C TYR A 115 7.07 -0.06 17.16
N THR A 116 6.30 1.03 17.22
CA THR A 116 6.27 2.00 18.32
C THR A 116 5.11 1.80 19.31
N GLY A 117 4.35 0.71 19.19
CA GLY A 117 3.22 0.38 20.07
C GLY A 117 1.87 0.27 19.33
N PRO A 118 0.80 -0.10 20.05
CA PRO A 118 -0.53 -0.25 19.46
C PRO A 118 -1.08 1.11 19.01
N MET A 119 -1.19 1.32 17.69
CA MET A 119 -1.79 2.53 17.12
C MET A 119 -3.29 2.31 16.95
N SER A 120 -4.10 3.25 17.45
CA SER A 120 -5.55 3.17 17.30
C SER A 120 -5.95 3.30 15.83
N MET A 121 -6.93 2.50 15.40
CA MET A 121 -7.47 2.50 14.03
C MET A 121 -7.84 3.92 13.57
N LYS A 122 -8.41 4.71 14.48
CA LYS A 122 -8.82 6.09 14.26
C LYS A 122 -7.67 7.03 13.88
N ALA A 123 -6.47 6.79 14.41
CA ALA A 123 -5.31 7.64 14.12
C ALA A 123 -4.78 7.40 12.70
N VAL A 124 -4.69 6.14 12.27
CA VAL A 124 -4.31 5.78 10.89
C VAL A 124 -5.34 6.29 9.89
N PHE A 125 -6.63 6.20 10.24
CA PHE A 125 -7.69 6.78 9.43
C PHE A 125 -7.57 8.29 9.31
N GLY A 126 -7.32 8.98 10.43
CA GLY A 126 -7.07 10.42 10.43
C GLY A 126 -5.93 10.80 9.47
N GLN A 127 -4.85 10.04 9.46
CA GLN A 127 -3.70 10.30 8.56
C GLN A 127 -4.06 10.13 7.08
N VAL A 128 -4.74 9.03 6.72
CA VAL A 128 -5.09 8.74 5.32
C VAL A 128 -6.15 9.72 4.80
N LEU A 129 -7.14 10.07 5.62
CA LEU A 129 -8.26 10.91 5.22
C LEU A 129 -7.96 12.42 5.30
N VAL A 130 -6.91 12.83 6.00
CA VAL A 130 -6.54 14.25 6.13
C VAL A 130 -6.33 14.90 4.77
N ILE A 131 -5.58 14.26 3.86
CA ILE A 131 -5.26 14.85 2.55
C ILE A 131 -6.52 15.04 1.69
N PRO A 132 -7.36 14.01 1.48
CA PRO A 132 -8.61 14.14 0.74
C PRO A 132 -9.56 15.19 1.32
N ILE A 133 -9.67 15.26 2.65
CA ILE A 133 -10.54 16.24 3.33
C ILE A 133 -10.01 17.66 3.11
N CYS A 134 -8.70 17.88 3.29
CA CYS A 134 -8.07 19.17 3.04
C CYS A 134 -8.26 19.61 1.57
N LEU A 135 -8.13 18.70 0.62
CA LEU A 135 -8.37 18.98 -0.80
C LEU A 135 -9.83 19.37 -1.06
N ALA A 136 -10.79 18.63 -0.49
CA ALA A 136 -12.21 18.95 -0.64
C ALA A 136 -12.54 20.34 -0.06
N LEU A 137 -12.05 20.65 1.15
CA LEU A 137 -12.21 21.96 1.78
C LEU A 137 -11.54 23.08 0.98
N PHE A 138 -10.35 22.82 0.46
CA PHE A 138 -9.65 23.77 -0.41
C PHE A 138 -10.45 24.07 -1.66
N GLY A 139 -10.97 23.05 -2.35
CA GLY A 139 -11.82 23.24 -3.52
C GLY A 139 -13.06 24.09 -3.19
N PHE A 140 -13.73 23.76 -2.08
CA PHE A 140 -14.91 24.48 -1.62
C PHE A 140 -14.61 25.96 -1.30
N ALA A 141 -13.47 26.23 -0.64
CA ALA A 141 -13.02 27.59 -0.35
C ALA A 141 -12.80 28.39 -1.64
N VAL A 142 -12.18 27.81 -2.66
CA VAL A 142 -11.98 28.48 -3.95
C VAL A 142 -13.32 28.82 -4.62
N VAL A 143 -14.31 27.92 -4.57
CA VAL A 143 -15.66 28.20 -5.09
C VAL A 143 -16.33 29.34 -4.34
N ILE A 144 -16.25 29.37 -3.00
CA ILE A 144 -16.79 30.46 -2.18
C ILE A 144 -16.13 31.78 -2.56
N ILE A 145 -14.80 31.80 -2.64
CA ILE A 145 -14.05 33.01 -3.02
C ILE A 145 -14.52 33.49 -4.38
N ARG A 146 -14.65 32.59 -5.37
CA ARG A 146 -15.18 32.96 -6.68
C ARG A 146 -16.57 33.57 -6.59
N ALA A 147 -17.47 32.97 -5.82
CA ALA A 147 -18.87 33.41 -5.70
C ALA A 147 -19.04 34.75 -4.96
N ILE A 148 -18.05 35.17 -4.16
CA ILE A 148 -18.08 36.46 -3.44
C ILE A 148 -17.34 37.55 -4.22
N VAL A 149 -16.24 37.20 -4.90
CA VAL A 149 -15.37 38.16 -5.60
C VAL A 149 -15.89 38.48 -7.01
N PHE A 150 -16.60 37.55 -7.65
CA PHE A 150 -17.19 37.71 -8.99
C PHE A 150 -18.72 37.66 -8.92
#